data_AF-J9FG87-F1
#
_entry.id   AF-J9FG87-F1
#
_cell.length_a   1.000
_cell.length_b   1.000
_cell.length_c   1.000
_cell.angle_alpha   90.00
_cell.angle_beta   90.00
_cell.angle_gamma   90.00
#
_symmetry.space_group_name_H-M   'P 1'
#
loop_
_entity.id
_entity.type
_entity.pdbx_description
1 polymer ?
#
loop_
_entity_poly.entity_id
_entity_poly.type
_entity_poly.pdbx_seq_one_letter_code
_entity_poly.pdbx_strand_id
1 'polypeptide(L)'
;IGGFSALVDKGYTKGDRNLIASIPEALAFTDIVCSSVSVGSTKCGINMDAVKQMGEVVKETAALTADNDALGCAKLVVFCNAVPDNPFMAGAFHGVTEPESVINVGVSGPGVVKNALEQVRDVSSLYGS
;
A
#
# COMPACT_ATOMS: atom_id res chain seq x y z
N ILE A 1 -4.97 -10.83 0.97
CA ILE A 1 -3.95 -11.38 0.03
C ILE A 1 -3.49 -10.22 -0.83
N GLY A 2 -2.22 -9.82 -0.72
CA GLY A 2 -1.63 -8.81 -1.59
C GLY A 2 -0.98 -9.43 -2.82
N GLY A 3 -0.53 -8.57 -3.74
CA GLY A 3 0.23 -8.97 -4.93
C GLY A 3 -0.48 -8.70 -6.25
N PHE A 4 -1.72 -8.21 -6.23
CA PHE A 4 -2.37 -7.68 -7.43
C PHE A 4 -1.81 -6.30 -7.77
N SER A 5 -0.54 -6.28 -8.20
CA SER A 5 0.28 -5.08 -8.17
C SER A 5 1.05 -4.83 -9.46
N ALA A 6 1.38 -3.56 -9.71
CA ALA A 6 2.22 -3.14 -10.83
C ALA A 6 3.28 -2.13 -10.40
N LEU A 7 4.46 -2.18 -11.01
CA LEU A 7 5.57 -1.27 -10.77
C LEU A 7 5.86 -0.50 -12.07
N VAL A 8 5.36 0.73 -12.15
CA VAL A 8 5.31 1.50 -13.41
C VAL A 8 6.04 2.83 -13.31
N ASP A 9 6.91 3.02 -12.32
CA ASP A 9 7.69 4.25 -12.11
C ASP A 9 8.60 4.58 -13.30
N LYS A 10 8.99 3.57 -14.09
CA LYS A 10 9.80 3.74 -15.32
C LYS A 10 8.99 3.58 -16.62
N GLY A 11 7.67 3.64 -16.54
CA GLY A 11 6.76 3.43 -17.67
C GLY A 11 6.01 2.10 -17.59
N TYR A 12 5.23 1.81 -18.62
CA TYR A 12 4.31 0.66 -18.65
C TYR A 12 4.79 -0.45 -19.57
N THR A 13 4.54 -1.68 -19.16
CA THR A 13 4.37 -2.81 -20.06
C THR A 13 2.90 -2.96 -20.46
N LYS A 14 2.62 -3.83 -21.44
CA LYS A 14 1.24 -4.22 -21.78
C LYS A 14 0.54 -4.91 -20.60
N GLY A 15 1.28 -5.71 -19.83
CA GLY A 15 0.76 -6.39 -18.64
C GLY A 15 0.32 -5.37 -17.58
N ASP A 16 1.13 -4.36 -17.32
CA ASP A 16 0.81 -3.32 -16.32
C ASP A 16 -0.48 -2.58 -16.65
N ARG A 17 -0.67 -2.19 -17.92
CA ARG A 17 -1.89 -1.50 -18.34
C ARG A 17 -3.14 -2.34 -18.12
N ASN A 18 -3.06 -3.63 -18.49
CA ASN A 18 -4.17 -4.57 -18.32
C ASN A 18 -4.47 -4.83 -16.84
N LEU A 19 -3.41 -4.97 -16.02
CA LEU A 19 -3.56 -5.16 -14.58
C LEU A 19 -4.20 -3.92 -13.95
N ILE A 20 -3.66 -2.72 -14.20
CA ILE A 20 -4.18 -1.48 -13.62
C ILE A 20 -5.64 -1.24 -14.02
N ALA A 21 -6.00 -1.50 -15.29
CA ALA A 21 -7.37 -1.36 -15.77
C ALA A 21 -8.35 -2.36 -15.14
N SER A 22 -7.88 -3.50 -14.62
CA SER A 22 -8.73 -4.49 -13.95
C SER A 22 -8.84 -4.30 -12.44
N ILE A 23 -8.08 -3.37 -11.83
CA ILE A 23 -8.12 -3.08 -10.39
C ILE A 23 -9.53 -2.77 -9.89
N PRO A 24 -10.33 -1.87 -10.51
CA PRO A 24 -11.64 -1.51 -9.98
C PRO A 24 -12.57 -2.71 -9.84
N GLU A 25 -12.69 -3.52 -10.89
CA GLU A 25 -13.51 -4.73 -10.88
C GLU A 25 -12.95 -5.79 -9.92
N ALA A 26 -11.64 -6.03 -9.94
CA ALA A 26 -11.02 -7.02 -9.07
C ALA A 26 -11.29 -6.70 -7.58
N LEU A 27 -11.19 -5.43 -7.19
CA LEU A 27 -11.45 -5.02 -5.81
C LEU A 27 -12.94 -4.95 -5.46
N ALA A 28 -13.83 -4.83 -6.44
CA ALA A 28 -15.28 -4.89 -6.23
C ALA A 28 -15.79 -6.33 -6.04
N PHE A 29 -15.28 -7.27 -6.83
CA PHE A 29 -15.78 -8.65 -6.86
C PHE A 29 -14.99 -9.65 -6.00
N THR A 30 -13.98 -9.19 -5.27
CA THR A 30 -13.22 -10.05 -4.34
C THR A 30 -13.23 -9.49 -2.94
N ASP A 31 -13.37 -10.36 -1.95
CA ASP A 31 -13.44 -9.92 -0.55
C ASP A 31 -12.06 -9.60 0.04
N ILE A 32 -11.04 -10.40 -0.31
CA ILE A 32 -9.75 -10.43 0.41
C ILE A 32 -8.54 -9.98 -0.41
N VAL A 33 -8.70 -9.66 -1.69
CA VAL A 33 -7.58 -9.22 -2.53
C VAL A 33 -7.28 -7.74 -2.27
N CYS A 34 -6.00 -7.42 -2.09
CA CYS A 34 -5.49 -6.06 -2.04
C CYS A 34 -4.62 -5.79 -3.27
N SER A 35 -4.60 -4.54 -3.71
CA SER A 35 -3.86 -4.08 -4.88
C SER A 35 -2.94 -2.92 -4.55
N SER A 36 -1.80 -2.84 -5.25
CA SER A 36 -0.94 -1.68 -5.16
C SER A 36 -0.22 -1.34 -6.45
N VAL A 37 0.02 -0.04 -6.66
CA VAL A 37 0.71 0.43 -7.88
C VAL A 37 1.80 1.43 -7.50
N SER A 38 3.04 1.12 -7.86
CA SER A 38 4.15 2.07 -7.74
C SER A 38 4.23 2.95 -8.97
N VAL A 39 3.99 4.26 -8.81
CA VAL A 39 3.93 5.22 -9.92
C VAL A 39 5.15 6.13 -10.01
N GLY A 40 6.06 6.05 -9.04
CA GLY A 40 7.27 6.88 -9.04
C GLY A 40 8.38 6.34 -8.16
N SER A 41 9.59 6.78 -8.43
CA SER A 41 10.77 6.53 -7.62
C SER A 41 11.73 7.71 -7.70
N THR A 42 12.56 7.92 -6.67
CA THR A 42 13.61 8.95 -6.69
C THR A 42 14.59 8.72 -7.84
N LYS A 43 14.80 7.47 -8.25
CA LYS A 43 15.71 7.10 -9.33
C LYS A 43 15.15 7.39 -10.72
N CYS A 44 13.87 7.13 -10.95
CA CYS A 44 13.26 7.22 -12.29
C CYS A 44 12.34 8.43 -12.46
N GLY A 45 12.08 9.18 -11.38
CA GLY A 45 11.09 10.26 -11.37
C GLY A 45 9.68 9.72 -11.14
N ILE A 46 8.68 10.51 -11.56
CA ILE A 46 7.26 10.16 -11.39
C ILE A 46 6.66 9.93 -12.78
N ASN A 47 6.05 8.77 -12.97
CA ASN A 47 5.24 8.50 -14.14
C ASN A 47 3.87 9.20 -13.99
N MET A 48 3.78 10.44 -14.50
CA MET A 48 2.57 11.25 -14.37
C MET A 48 1.36 10.69 -15.13
N ASP A 49 1.58 9.91 -16.19
CA ASP A 49 0.50 9.18 -16.86
C ASP A 49 -0.11 8.14 -15.90
N ALA A 50 0.71 7.45 -15.10
CA ALA A 50 0.26 6.51 -14.08
C ALA A 50 -0.42 7.19 -12.90
N VAL A 51 0.07 8.35 -12.48
CA VAL A 51 -0.62 9.17 -11.48
C VAL A 51 -2.02 9.53 -11.95
N LYS A 52 -2.17 10.01 -13.20
CA LYS A 52 -3.48 10.34 -13.77
C LYS A 52 -4.40 9.12 -13.82
N GLN A 53 -3.91 8.01 -14.37
CA GLN A 53 -4.69 6.78 -14.47
C GLN A 53 -5.12 6.26 -13.10
N MET A 54 -4.23 6.28 -12.11
CA MET A 54 -4.57 5.85 -10.75
C MET A 54 -5.62 6.74 -10.09
N GLY A 55 -5.68 8.03 -10.42
CA GLY A 55 -6.78 8.91 -10.01
C GLY A 55 -8.14 8.45 -10.55
N GLU A 56 -8.18 8.01 -11.81
CA GLU A 56 -9.39 7.45 -12.45
C GLU A 56 -9.76 6.11 -11.80
N VAL A 57 -8.79 5.21 -11.61
CA VAL A 57 -8.97 3.91 -10.94
C VAL A 57 -9.53 4.06 -9.53
N VAL A 58 -9.04 5.01 -8.73
CA VAL A 58 -9.56 5.27 -7.37
C VAL A 58 -11.03 5.68 -7.43
N LYS A 59 -11.39 6.58 -8.35
CA LYS A 59 -12.78 7.04 -8.51
C LYS A 59 -13.71 5.93 -8.97
N GLU A 60 -13.27 5.10 -9.91
CA GLU A 60 -14.03 3.97 -10.43
C GLU A 60 -14.21 2.89 -9.36
N THR A 61 -13.14 2.55 -8.63
CA THR A 61 -13.19 1.57 -7.51
C THR A 61 -14.19 2.03 -6.44
N ALA A 62 -14.18 3.32 -6.09
CA ALA A 62 -15.13 3.88 -5.14
C ALA A 62 -16.58 3.77 -5.64
N ALA A 63 -16.82 4.04 -6.92
CA ALA A 63 -18.15 3.95 -7.52
C ALA A 63 -18.67 2.51 -7.58
N LEU A 64 -17.82 1.55 -7.96
CA LEU A 64 -18.17 0.13 -8.05
C LEU A 64 -18.42 -0.54 -6.69
N THR A 65 -17.91 0.04 -5.62
CA THR A 65 -18.10 -0.46 -4.24
C THR A 65 -18.90 0.50 -3.37
N ALA A 66 -19.65 1.43 -3.99
CA ALA A 66 -20.39 2.47 -3.29
C ALA A 66 -21.51 1.93 -2.39
N ASP A 67 -22.05 0.76 -2.71
CA ASP A 67 -23.04 0.02 -1.91
C ASP A 67 -22.45 -0.62 -0.65
N ASN A 68 -21.12 -0.63 -0.52
CA ASN A 68 -20.38 -1.13 0.64
C ASN A 68 -19.30 -0.12 1.07
N ASP A 69 -19.72 1.13 1.30
CA ASP A 69 -18.89 2.22 1.84
C ASP A 69 -17.56 2.46 1.08
N ALA A 70 -17.56 2.21 -0.24
CA ALA A 70 -16.37 2.30 -1.08
C ALA A 70 -15.19 1.42 -0.57
N LEU A 71 -15.50 0.27 0.04
CA LEU A 71 -14.53 -0.63 0.68
C LEU A 71 -13.39 -1.05 -0.26
N GLY A 72 -13.61 -1.06 -1.58
CA GLY A 72 -12.57 -1.30 -2.57
C GLY A 72 -11.36 -0.35 -2.41
N CYS A 73 -11.61 0.92 -2.08
CA CYS A 73 -10.55 1.92 -1.88
C CYS A 73 -9.69 1.63 -0.64
N ALA A 74 -10.24 0.97 0.39
CA ALA A 74 -9.47 0.55 1.56
C ALA A 74 -8.47 -0.58 1.24
N LYS A 75 -8.64 -1.26 0.10
CA LYS A 75 -7.79 -2.36 -0.39
C LYS A 75 -6.80 -1.92 -1.48
N LEU A 76 -6.74 -0.63 -1.81
CA LEU A 76 -5.90 -0.07 -2.86
C LEU A 76 -4.86 0.90 -2.31
N VAL A 77 -3.59 0.73 -2.68
CA VAL A 77 -2.50 1.64 -2.31
C VAL A 77 -1.73 2.11 -3.54
N VAL A 78 -1.48 3.42 -3.64
CA VAL A 78 -0.61 4.01 -4.67
C VAL A 78 0.70 4.43 -4.03
N PHE A 79 1.82 3.90 -4.53
CA PHE A 79 3.15 4.13 -3.99
C PHE A 79 3.97 5.11 -4.81
N CYS A 80 4.85 5.82 -4.11
CA CYS A 80 6.09 6.35 -4.66
C CYS A 80 7.23 5.78 -3.82
N ASN A 81 8.33 5.39 -4.45
CA ASN A 81 9.43 4.66 -3.83
C ASN A 81 8.99 3.34 -3.17
N ALA A 82 8.21 2.54 -3.90
CA ALA A 82 7.94 1.17 -3.44
C ALA A 82 9.26 0.42 -3.21
N VAL A 83 9.32 -0.28 -2.08
CA VAL A 83 10.39 -1.22 -1.75
C VAL A 83 10.35 -2.43 -2.69
N PRO A 84 11.44 -3.20 -2.85
CA PRO A 84 11.47 -4.36 -3.75
C PRO A 84 10.45 -5.46 -3.44
N ASP A 85 10.05 -5.57 -2.18
CA ASP A 85 9.00 -6.43 -1.64
C ASP A 85 8.26 -5.65 -0.53
N ASN A 86 7.00 -6.01 -0.25
CA ASN A 86 6.27 -5.37 0.84
C ASN A 86 5.34 -6.38 1.55
N PRO A 87 5.52 -6.65 2.85
CA PRO A 87 4.63 -7.53 3.60
C PRO A 87 3.40 -6.81 4.19
N PHE A 88 3.29 -5.48 4.09
CA PHE A 88 2.17 -4.73 4.67
C PHE A 88 0.89 -4.85 3.82
N MET A 89 -0.13 -5.51 4.37
CA MET A 89 -1.25 -6.10 3.61
C MET A 89 -1.94 -5.19 2.59
N ALA A 90 -2.23 -3.93 2.90
CA ALA A 90 -2.93 -3.04 1.96
C ALA A 90 -2.10 -2.77 0.68
N GLY A 91 -0.77 -2.79 0.80
CA GLY A 91 0.14 -2.61 -0.33
C GLY A 91 1.10 -3.79 -0.52
N ALA A 92 0.71 -4.98 -0.07
CA ALA A 92 1.61 -6.11 -0.02
C ALA A 92 1.87 -6.68 -1.42
N PHE A 93 3.10 -7.11 -1.67
CA PHE A 93 3.49 -7.92 -2.82
C PHE A 93 4.80 -8.65 -2.54
N HIS A 94 4.96 -9.83 -3.14
CA HIS A 94 6.18 -10.62 -3.05
C HIS A 94 7.16 -10.16 -4.13
N GLY A 95 8.34 -9.71 -3.73
CA GLY A 95 9.35 -9.22 -4.67
C GLY A 95 9.90 -10.34 -5.54
N VAL A 96 10.25 -10.04 -6.79
CA VAL A 96 10.83 -11.04 -7.72
C VAL A 96 12.22 -11.52 -7.29
N THR A 97 12.87 -10.81 -6.39
CA THR A 97 14.17 -11.16 -5.81
C THR A 97 14.06 -11.93 -4.50
N GLU A 98 12.86 -12.08 -3.95
CA GLU A 98 12.62 -12.86 -2.73
C GLU A 98 12.73 -14.37 -3.01
N PRO A 99 13.03 -15.21 -2.00
CA PRO A 99 13.03 -16.65 -2.17
C PRO A 99 11.60 -17.17 -2.40
N GLU A 100 11.46 -18.45 -2.76
CA GLU A 100 10.18 -19.06 -3.13
C GLU A 100 9.08 -18.90 -2.06
N SER A 101 9.47 -18.86 -0.78
CA SER A 101 8.56 -18.60 0.33
C SER A 101 9.29 -17.91 1.49
N VAL A 102 8.59 -16.97 2.13
CA VAL A 102 9.05 -16.23 3.31
C VAL A 102 7.89 -16.08 4.29
N ILE A 103 8.21 -16.10 5.58
CA ILE A 103 7.29 -15.70 6.64
C ILE A 103 7.76 -14.37 7.21
N ASN A 104 6.97 -13.32 6.97
CA ASN A 104 7.19 -11.99 7.55
C ASN A 104 6.20 -11.77 8.70
N VAL A 105 6.67 -11.27 9.84
CA VAL A 105 5.84 -10.99 11.02
C VAL A 105 5.93 -9.52 11.39
N GLY A 106 4.80 -8.83 11.31
CA GLY A 106 4.67 -7.45 11.78
C GLY A 106 4.38 -7.40 13.29
N VAL A 107 5.06 -6.51 14.00
CA VAL A 107 4.84 -6.27 15.43
C VAL A 107 4.29 -4.87 15.64
N SER A 108 3.22 -4.73 16.44
CA SER A 108 2.63 -3.43 16.76
C SER A 108 3.41 -2.72 17.86
N GLY A 109 4.03 -1.59 17.52
CA GLY A 109 4.81 -0.75 18.44
C GLY A 109 4.05 0.36 19.19
N PRO A 110 3.01 1.02 18.64
CA PRO A 110 2.49 2.26 19.24
C PRO A 110 2.02 2.16 20.70
N GLY A 111 1.34 1.07 21.07
CA GLY A 111 0.85 0.89 22.44
C GLY A 111 1.97 0.68 23.46
N VAL A 112 3.00 -0.07 23.09
CA VAL A 112 4.20 -0.31 23.93
C VAL A 112 4.96 1.00 24.12
N VAL A 113 5.17 1.75 23.04
CA VAL A 113 5.85 3.04 23.07
C VAL A 113 5.07 4.04 23.93
N LYS A 114 3.75 4.14 23.74
CA LYS A 114 2.91 5.03 24.55
C LYS A 114 3.03 4.72 26.05
N ASN A 115 2.91 3.44 26.42
CA ASN A 115 3.00 3.02 27.82
C ASN A 115 4.38 3.36 28.42
N ALA A 116 5.48 3.09 27.69
CA ALA A 116 6.82 3.45 28.14
C ALA A 116 6.98 4.97 28.35
N LEU A 117 6.40 5.80 27.49
CA LEU A 117 6.44 7.26 27.62
C LEU A 117 5.61 7.77 28.80
N GLU A 118 4.48 7.15 29.12
CA GLU A 118 3.64 7.51 30.27
C GLU A 118 4.37 7.25 31.60
N GLN A 119 5.21 6.21 31.67
CA GLN A 119 5.97 5.86 32.89
C GLN A 119 7.14 6.80 33.19
N VAL A 120 7.67 7.51 32.20
CA VAL A 120 8.79 8.44 32.38
C VAL A 120 8.37 9.90 32.51
N ARG A 121 7.08 10.22 32.33
CA ARG A 121 6.55 11.59 32.46
C ARG A 121 6.76 12.17 33.87
N ASP A 122 6.53 11.37 34.92
CA ASP A 122 6.63 11.84 36.31
C ASP A 122 8.06 11.99 36.84
N VAL A 123 9.05 11.37 36.18
CA VAL A 123 10.47 11.41 36.59
C VAL A 123 11.09 12.79 36.33
N SER A 124 10.52 13.57 35.43
CA SER A 124 10.97 14.93 35.08
C SER A 124 10.76 15.96 36.20
N SER A 125 9.81 15.71 37.11
CA SER A 125 9.51 16.64 38.22
C SER A 125 10.47 16.49 39.41
N LEU A 126 11.28 15.43 39.44
CA LEU A 126 12.22 15.14 40.54
C LEU A 126 13.62 15.77 40.35
N TYR A 127 13.92 16.33 39.18
CA TYR A 127 15.20 16.99 38.87
C TYR A 127 15.07 18.51 38.64
N GLY A 128 13.96 19.12 39.10
CA GLY A 128 13.71 20.55 39.03
C GLY A 128 13.56 21.19 40.40
N SER A 129 14.66 21.37 41.13
CA SER A 129 14.82 22.30 42.25
C SER A 129 16.28 22.71 42.38
#